data_AF-A0A9D0WAY9-F1
#
_entry.id   AF-A0A9D0WAY9-F1
#
_cell.length_a   1.000
_cell.length_b   1.000
_cell.length_c   1.000
_cell.angle_alpha   90.00
_cell.angle_beta   90.00
_cell.angle_gamma   90.00
#
_symmetry.space_group_name_H-M   'P 1'
#
loop_
_entity.id
_entity.type
_entity.pdbx_description
1 polymer ?
#
loop_
_entity_poly.entity_id
_entity_poly.type
_entity_poly.pdbx_seq_one_letter_code
_entity_poly.pdbx_strand_id
1 'polypeptide(L)'
;LKSDPGAQFDKVVTIDATEIVPQVTWGTSPEMVAPVTARVPDPDAEPDSVKANGIRKALSYMGLEAGQPIEQIQIDKVFIGSCTNSRIEDLRAAAAVIKGRKVANNVKLAMVVPGSGLVRRQAEQEGLDKIFLEAGFEWREPGCSMCLAMNADRLEPGERCASTSNRNFEGRQGQGGRTHLVSPSMAAAAAIAGHFVDVRNF
;
A
#
# COMPACT_ATOMS: atom_id res chain seq x y z
N LEU A 1 -8.40 -9.12 -28.17
CA LEU A 1 -7.68 -8.63 -29.37
C LEU A 1 -6.18 -8.80 -29.13
N LYS A 2 -5.39 -9.10 -30.16
CA LYS A 2 -3.92 -9.17 -30.12
C LYS A 2 -3.36 -8.20 -31.15
N SER A 3 -2.17 -7.64 -30.91
CA SER A 3 -1.48 -6.79 -31.89
C SER A 3 -1.11 -7.59 -33.14
N ASP A 4 -1.09 -6.93 -34.30
CA ASP A 4 -0.64 -7.55 -35.54
C ASP A 4 0.88 -7.81 -35.51
N PRO A 5 1.36 -8.89 -36.14
CA PRO A 5 2.79 -9.09 -36.35
C PRO A 5 3.42 -7.88 -37.07
N GLY A 6 4.48 -7.32 -36.49
CA GLY A 6 5.19 -6.16 -37.07
C GLY A 6 4.59 -4.79 -36.71
N ALA A 7 3.64 -4.73 -35.76
CA ALA A 7 3.16 -3.47 -35.22
C ALA A 7 4.33 -2.59 -34.72
N GLN A 8 4.33 -1.33 -35.13
CA GLN A 8 5.33 -0.34 -34.73
C GLN A 8 4.86 0.42 -33.49
N PHE A 9 5.80 0.72 -32.60
CA PHE A 9 5.56 1.49 -31.39
C PHE A 9 6.54 2.67 -31.37
N ASP A 10 6.09 3.85 -30.93
CA ASP A 10 6.95 5.03 -30.81
C ASP A 10 8.12 4.79 -29.83
N LYS A 11 7.91 3.92 -28.84
CA LYS A 11 8.92 3.52 -27.85
C LYS A 11 8.63 2.11 -27.35
N VAL A 12 9.69 1.31 -27.20
CA VAL A 12 9.66 0.01 -26.54
C VAL A 12 10.52 0.08 -25.28
N VAL A 13 9.96 -0.31 -24.15
CA VAL A 13 10.67 -0.41 -22.86
C VAL A 13 10.57 -1.85 -22.38
N THR A 14 11.72 -2.48 -22.14
CA THR A 14 11.79 -3.84 -21.60
C THR A 14 12.10 -3.77 -20.11
N ILE A 15 11.33 -4.49 -19.30
CA ILE A 15 11.49 -4.55 -17.85
C ILE A 15 11.68 -6.02 -17.48
N ASP A 16 12.78 -6.35 -16.80
CA ASP A 16 12.98 -7.67 -16.21
C ASP A 16 12.20 -7.74 -14.89
N ALA A 17 11.13 -8.54 -14.88
CA ALA A 17 10.29 -8.70 -13.69
C ALA A 17 11.03 -9.36 -12.50
N THR A 18 12.13 -10.07 -12.75
CA THR A 18 12.91 -10.75 -11.72
C THR A 18 13.73 -9.79 -10.85
N GLU A 19 13.99 -8.58 -11.36
CA GLU A 19 14.70 -7.52 -10.63
C GLU A 19 13.76 -6.69 -9.72
N ILE A 20 12.44 -6.86 -9.85
CA ILE A 20 11.46 -6.09 -9.08
C ILE A 20 11.34 -6.66 -7.66
N VAL A 21 11.94 -5.95 -6.71
CA VAL A 21 11.79 -6.20 -5.27
C VAL A 21 10.54 -5.52 -4.71
N PRO A 22 10.03 -5.92 -3.52
CA PRO A 22 8.90 -5.25 -2.88
C PRO A 22 9.13 -3.74 -2.73
N GLN A 23 8.14 -2.96 -3.12
CA GLN A 23 8.20 -1.50 -3.20
C GLN A 23 7.25 -0.85 -2.20
N VAL A 24 7.60 0.37 -1.77
CA VAL A 24 6.75 1.24 -0.95
C VAL A 24 6.85 2.67 -1.50
N THR A 25 5.72 3.35 -1.70
CA THR A 25 5.79 4.80 -1.98
C THR A 25 6.16 5.53 -0.71
N TRP A 26 7.20 6.35 -0.71
CA TRP A 26 7.62 7.13 0.46
C TRP A 26 7.04 8.56 0.46
N GLY A 27 6.62 9.06 -0.71
CA GLY A 27 6.15 10.45 -0.88
C GLY A 27 4.65 10.57 -1.14
N THR A 28 4.26 11.67 -1.80
CA THR A 28 2.87 12.06 -2.09
C THR A 28 2.45 11.84 -3.55
N SER A 29 3.25 11.10 -4.32
CA SER A 29 2.98 10.72 -5.70
C SER A 29 3.26 9.22 -5.88
N PRO A 30 2.53 8.50 -6.75
CA PRO A 30 2.84 7.11 -7.07
C PRO A 30 4.25 6.89 -7.64
N GLU A 31 4.86 7.92 -8.22
CA GLU A 31 6.23 7.85 -8.75
C GLU A 31 7.31 7.96 -7.66
N MET A 32 6.95 8.45 -6.47
CA MET A 32 7.84 8.58 -5.32
C MET A 32 7.91 7.25 -4.57
N VAL A 33 8.56 6.27 -5.22
CA VAL A 33 8.64 4.87 -4.80
C VAL A 33 10.08 4.44 -4.58
N ALA A 34 10.29 3.54 -3.63
CA ALA A 34 11.58 2.91 -3.37
C ALA A 34 11.41 1.45 -2.95
N PRO A 35 12.45 0.61 -3.14
CA PRO A 35 12.52 -0.70 -2.51
C PRO A 35 12.27 -0.61 -1.01
N VAL A 36 11.58 -1.60 -0.44
CA VAL A 36 11.35 -1.64 1.02
C VAL A 36 12.65 -1.66 1.83
N THR A 37 13.72 -2.23 1.27
CA THR A 37 15.06 -2.29 1.90
C THR A 37 15.88 -1.01 1.72
N ALA A 38 15.33 0.01 1.07
CA ALA A 38 16.03 1.26 0.81
C ALA A 38 15.84 2.28 1.95
N ARG A 39 16.37 3.48 1.73
CA ARG A 39 16.21 4.64 2.60
C ARG A 39 15.37 5.71 1.90
N VAL A 40 14.66 6.51 2.69
CA VAL A 40 13.97 7.72 2.24
C VAL A 40 14.98 8.64 1.53
N PRO A 41 14.68 9.13 0.32
CA PRO A 41 15.61 9.98 -0.44
C PRO A 41 16.02 11.24 0.32
N ASP A 42 17.29 11.63 0.15
CA ASP A 42 17.82 12.86 0.69
C ASP A 42 17.70 13.99 -0.37
N PRO A 43 16.92 15.05 -0.10
CA PRO A 43 16.78 16.16 -1.04
C PRO A 43 18.08 16.93 -1.29
N ASP A 44 19.07 16.85 -0.39
CA ASP A 44 20.36 17.53 -0.56
C ASP A 44 21.32 16.72 -1.46
N ALA A 45 21.00 15.45 -1.72
CA ALA A 45 21.69 14.60 -2.69
C ALA A 45 21.06 14.64 -4.10
N GLU A 46 19.95 15.35 -4.29
CA GLU A 46 19.27 15.48 -5.60
C GLU A 46 19.79 16.72 -6.36
N PRO A 47 20.48 16.55 -7.51
CA PRO A 47 21.06 17.66 -8.26
C PRO A 47 20.01 18.54 -8.95
N ASP A 48 18.84 18.01 -9.29
CA ASP A 48 17.75 18.80 -9.86
C ASP A 48 17.01 19.57 -8.75
N SER A 49 17.17 20.90 -8.74
CA SER A 49 16.58 21.76 -7.70
C SER A 49 15.05 21.69 -7.63
N VAL A 50 14.38 21.41 -8.74
CA VAL A 50 12.91 21.24 -8.79
C VAL A 50 12.54 19.93 -8.11
N LYS A 51 13.23 18.83 -8.45
CA LYS A 51 13.01 17.53 -7.79
C LYS A 51 13.36 17.57 -6.31
N ALA A 52 14.49 18.18 -5.94
CA ALA A 52 14.90 18.36 -4.56
C ALA A 52 13.83 19.08 -3.74
N ASN A 53 13.24 20.15 -4.28
CA ASN A 53 12.12 20.86 -3.65
C ASN A 53 10.84 20.01 -3.57
N GLY A 54 10.57 19.18 -4.58
CA GLY A 54 9.49 18.20 -4.55
C GLY A 54 9.66 17.18 -3.43
N ILE A 55 10.87 16.62 -3.28
CA ILE A 55 11.23 15.71 -2.19
C ILE A 55 11.02 16.41 -0.84
N ARG A 56 11.57 17.62 -0.61
CA ARG A 56 11.41 18.36 0.66
C ARG A 56 9.93 18.53 1.05
N LYS A 57 9.07 18.89 0.09
CA LYS A 57 7.62 19.03 0.35
C LYS A 57 6.98 17.70 0.69
N ALA A 58 7.28 16.65 -0.06
CA ALA A 58 6.76 15.31 0.20
C ALA A 58 7.20 14.80 1.58
N LEU A 59 8.46 14.96 1.95
CA LEU A 59 8.97 14.55 3.28
C LEU A 59 8.29 15.32 4.41
N SER A 60 8.11 16.63 4.25
CA SER A 60 7.40 17.48 5.22
C SER A 60 5.95 17.01 5.42
N TYR A 61 5.20 16.78 4.33
CA TYR A 61 3.83 16.27 4.41
C TYR A 61 3.78 14.88 5.05
N MET A 62 4.63 13.98 4.56
CA MET A 62 4.70 12.59 5.01
C MET A 62 5.30 12.45 6.41
N GLY A 63 5.86 13.52 7.00
CA GLY A 63 6.55 13.47 8.29
C GLY A 63 7.64 12.41 8.30
N LEU A 64 8.50 12.41 7.28
CA LEU A 64 9.62 11.49 7.12
C LEU A 64 10.94 12.25 7.17
N GLU A 65 11.97 11.58 7.69
CA GLU A 65 13.33 12.11 7.72
C GLU A 65 14.13 11.59 6.52
N ALA A 66 14.95 12.46 5.93
CA ALA A 66 15.89 12.07 4.88
C ALA A 66 16.83 10.97 5.40
N GLY A 67 17.05 9.93 4.60
CA GLY A 67 17.92 8.81 4.98
C GLY A 67 17.33 7.81 5.97
N GLN A 68 16.12 8.04 6.51
CA GLN A 68 15.42 7.06 7.35
C GLN A 68 15.23 5.75 6.56
N PRO A 69 15.55 4.57 7.11
CA PRO A 69 15.20 3.30 6.47
C PRO A 69 13.69 3.19 6.26
N ILE A 70 13.27 2.75 5.08
CA ILE A 70 11.84 2.56 4.78
C ILE A 70 11.20 1.58 5.77
N GLU A 71 11.94 0.54 6.16
CA GLU A 71 11.49 -0.43 7.15
C GLU A 71 11.26 0.16 8.55
N GLN A 72 11.80 1.34 8.87
CA GLN A 72 11.56 1.99 10.17
C GLN A 72 10.33 2.88 10.19
N ILE A 73 9.60 3.01 9.08
CA ILE A 73 8.41 3.83 9.01
C ILE A 73 7.25 3.07 9.65
N GLN A 74 6.85 3.51 10.84
CA GLN A 74 5.71 2.98 11.59
C GLN A 74 4.39 3.43 10.97
N ILE A 75 3.38 2.57 11.05
CA ILE A 75 2.03 2.82 10.51
C ILE A 75 0.98 2.84 11.62
N ASP A 76 -0.10 3.59 11.39
CA ASP A 76 -1.27 3.64 12.28
C ASP A 76 -2.42 2.79 11.76
N LYS A 77 -2.60 2.73 10.43
CA LYS A 77 -3.72 2.04 9.79
C LYS A 77 -3.27 1.17 8.62
N VAL A 78 -4.07 0.17 8.32
CA VAL A 78 -3.90 -0.70 7.15
C VAL A 78 -5.20 -0.78 6.39
N PHE A 79 -5.11 -0.62 5.07
CA PHE A 79 -6.24 -0.70 4.17
C PHE A 79 -5.93 -1.64 3.00
N ILE A 80 -6.57 -2.80 3.00
CA ILE A 80 -6.53 -3.77 1.89
C ILE A 80 -7.87 -3.70 1.17
N GLY A 81 -7.95 -2.89 0.12
CA GLY A 81 -9.19 -2.68 -0.61
C GLY A 81 -9.03 -1.67 -1.73
N SER A 82 -9.43 -2.01 -2.95
CA SER A 82 -9.60 -1.05 -4.06
C SER A 82 -10.05 -1.82 -5.30
N CYS A 83 -10.62 -1.14 -6.29
CA CYS A 83 -10.84 -1.75 -7.60
C CYS A 83 -9.57 -2.31 -8.26
N THR A 84 -8.37 -1.95 -7.77
CA THR A 84 -7.09 -2.38 -8.31
C THR A 84 -6.55 -3.63 -7.59
N ASN A 85 -6.66 -3.71 -6.26
CA ASN A 85 -5.95 -4.67 -5.43
C ASN A 85 -6.84 -5.29 -4.34
N SER A 86 -7.99 -5.83 -4.75
CA SER A 86 -8.90 -6.60 -3.87
C SER A 86 -9.65 -7.70 -4.63
N ARG A 87 -8.96 -8.31 -5.60
CA ARG A 87 -9.40 -9.53 -6.28
C ARG A 87 -9.20 -10.73 -5.36
N ILE A 88 -9.71 -11.90 -5.75
CA ILE A 88 -9.59 -13.08 -4.89
C ILE A 88 -8.12 -13.47 -4.66
N GLU A 89 -7.27 -13.36 -5.69
CA GLU A 89 -5.84 -13.59 -5.60
C GLU A 89 -5.14 -12.64 -4.63
N ASP A 90 -5.55 -11.36 -4.58
CA ASP A 90 -5.03 -10.36 -3.65
C ASP A 90 -5.36 -10.75 -2.19
N LEU A 91 -6.61 -11.14 -1.94
CA LEU A 91 -7.08 -11.54 -0.62
C LEU A 91 -6.40 -12.83 -0.15
N ARG A 92 -6.21 -13.81 -1.03
CA ARG A 92 -5.46 -15.03 -0.73
C ARG A 92 -4.00 -14.72 -0.38
N ALA A 93 -3.36 -13.84 -1.16
CA ALA A 93 -1.96 -13.47 -0.93
C ALA A 93 -1.77 -12.72 0.39
N ALA A 94 -2.70 -11.85 0.77
CA ALA A 94 -2.70 -11.20 2.09
C ALA A 94 -3.03 -12.18 3.23
N ALA A 95 -4.02 -13.05 3.05
CA ALA A 95 -4.40 -14.06 4.04
C ALA A 95 -3.25 -15.03 4.36
N ALA A 96 -2.47 -15.44 3.35
CA ALA A 96 -1.30 -16.29 3.53
C ALA A 96 -0.26 -15.67 4.47
N VAL A 97 -0.07 -14.34 4.39
CA VAL A 97 0.87 -13.59 5.25
C VAL A 97 0.39 -13.49 6.69
N ILE A 98 -0.91 -13.36 6.94
CA ILE A 98 -1.43 -13.08 8.30
C ILE A 98 -1.91 -14.31 9.04
N LYS A 99 -2.04 -15.46 8.37
CA LYS A 99 -2.57 -16.70 8.96
C LYS A 99 -1.81 -17.08 10.24
N GLY A 100 -2.52 -17.18 11.35
CA GLY A 100 -1.95 -17.51 12.66
C GLY A 100 -1.17 -16.38 13.34
N ARG A 101 -1.19 -15.16 12.78
CA ARG A 101 -0.54 -13.96 13.32
C ARG A 101 -1.62 -12.95 13.75
N LYS A 102 -1.24 -11.91 14.49
CA LYS A 102 -2.15 -10.84 14.97
C LYS A 102 -1.62 -9.48 14.56
N VAL A 103 -2.53 -8.55 14.27
CA VAL A 103 -2.23 -7.13 14.02
C VAL A 103 -1.45 -6.55 15.20
N ALA A 104 -0.42 -5.75 14.91
CA ALA A 104 0.44 -5.13 15.91
C ALA A 104 -0.32 -4.13 16.79
N ASN A 105 0.09 -4.00 18.07
CA ASN A 105 -0.60 -3.15 19.05
C ASN A 105 -0.63 -1.66 18.69
N ASN A 106 0.32 -1.18 17.88
CA ASN A 106 0.37 0.22 17.44
C ASN A 106 -0.56 0.51 16.24
N VAL A 107 -1.04 -0.53 15.55
CA VAL A 107 -1.97 -0.38 14.43
C VAL A 107 -3.38 -0.21 14.99
N LYS A 108 -3.91 1.01 14.88
CA LYS A 108 -5.21 1.42 15.39
C LYS A 108 -6.37 0.77 14.64
N LEU A 109 -6.19 0.55 13.34
CA LEU A 109 -7.24 0.00 12.48
C LEU A 109 -6.63 -0.71 11.27
N ALA A 110 -6.89 -2.01 11.15
CA ALA A 110 -6.59 -2.79 9.97
C ALA A 110 -7.91 -3.25 9.34
N MET A 111 -8.14 -2.97 8.06
CA MET A 111 -9.40 -3.31 7.40
C MET A 111 -9.17 -3.94 6.04
N VAL A 112 -10.11 -4.82 5.66
CA VAL A 112 -10.16 -5.44 4.34
C VAL A 112 -11.52 -5.20 3.70
N VAL A 113 -11.48 -4.76 2.44
CA VAL A 113 -12.65 -4.43 1.63
C VAL A 113 -12.57 -5.22 0.32
N PRO A 114 -13.36 -6.30 0.16
CA PRO A 114 -13.37 -7.06 -1.08
C PRO A 114 -13.81 -6.21 -2.28
N GLY A 115 -13.24 -6.45 -3.46
CA GLY A 115 -13.48 -5.61 -4.63
C GLY A 115 -14.88 -5.71 -5.24
N SER A 116 -15.64 -6.74 -4.88
CA SER A 116 -17.03 -6.93 -5.28
C SER A 116 -17.74 -7.92 -4.36
N GLY A 117 -19.08 -7.96 -4.43
CA GLY A 117 -19.87 -8.99 -3.75
C GLY A 117 -19.55 -10.42 -4.20
N LEU A 118 -19.12 -10.62 -5.45
CA LEU A 118 -18.69 -11.93 -5.95
C LEU A 118 -17.38 -12.37 -5.29
N VAL A 119 -16.38 -11.48 -5.24
CA VAL A 119 -15.10 -11.75 -4.59
C VAL A 119 -15.31 -12.00 -3.10
N ARG A 120 -16.16 -11.21 -2.44
CA ARG A 120 -16.50 -11.43 -1.03
C ARG A 120 -17.09 -12.81 -0.78
N ARG A 121 -18.14 -13.19 -1.51
CA ARG A 121 -18.78 -14.51 -1.37
C ARG A 121 -17.77 -15.64 -1.57
N GLN A 122 -16.89 -15.51 -2.57
CA GLN A 122 -15.85 -16.49 -2.81
C GLN A 122 -14.84 -16.55 -1.65
N ALA A 123 -14.37 -15.40 -1.17
CA ALA A 123 -13.44 -15.33 -0.05
C ALA A 123 -14.03 -15.95 1.23
N GLU A 124 -15.32 -15.74 1.49
CA GLU A 124 -16.04 -16.34 2.62
C GLU A 124 -16.22 -17.86 2.46
N GLN A 125 -16.51 -18.34 1.24
CA GLN A 125 -16.54 -19.78 0.94
C GLN A 125 -15.17 -20.44 1.16
N GLU A 126 -14.09 -19.73 0.88
CA GLU A 126 -12.70 -20.17 1.12
C GLU A 126 -12.26 -19.98 2.58
N GLY A 127 -13.06 -19.31 3.42
CA GLY A 127 -12.75 -19.02 4.82
C GLY A 127 -11.67 -17.95 5.02
N LEU A 128 -11.40 -17.13 4.02
CA LEU A 128 -10.41 -16.04 4.10
C LEU A 128 -10.87 -14.96 5.08
N ASP A 129 -12.18 -14.66 5.12
CA ASP A 129 -12.79 -13.74 6.07
C ASP A 129 -12.43 -14.10 7.52
N LYS A 130 -12.47 -15.38 7.86
CA LYS A 130 -12.10 -15.89 9.19
C LYS A 130 -10.64 -15.65 9.49
N ILE A 131 -9.74 -15.86 8.53
CA ILE A 131 -8.31 -15.58 8.69
C ILE A 131 -8.07 -14.10 9.00
N PHE A 132 -8.76 -13.20 8.28
CA PHE A 132 -8.66 -11.75 8.52
C PHE A 132 -9.22 -11.36 9.90
N LEU A 133 -10.42 -11.84 10.24
CA LEU A 133 -11.06 -11.57 11.54
C LEU A 133 -10.22 -12.12 12.69
N GLU A 134 -9.68 -13.33 12.55
CA GLU A 134 -8.77 -13.92 13.53
C GLU A 134 -7.50 -13.09 13.68
N ALA A 135 -6.92 -12.54 12.61
CA ALA A 135 -5.75 -11.67 12.71
C ALA A 135 -6.06 -10.32 13.37
N GLY A 136 -7.34 -9.92 13.46
CA GLY A 136 -7.78 -8.64 14.02
C GLY A 136 -8.09 -7.57 12.97
N PHE A 137 -8.25 -7.97 11.70
CA PHE A 137 -8.76 -7.08 10.67
C PHE A 137 -10.28 -6.97 10.75
N GLU A 138 -10.80 -5.80 10.40
CA GLU A 138 -12.22 -5.64 10.10
C GLU A 138 -12.53 -6.14 8.68
N TRP A 139 -13.55 -6.98 8.56
CA TRP A 139 -14.07 -7.47 7.28
C TRP A 139 -15.26 -6.61 6.82
N ARG A 140 -15.05 -5.76 5.81
CA ARG A 140 -16.01 -4.75 5.38
C ARG A 140 -16.85 -5.19 4.17
N GLU A 141 -17.97 -4.49 3.98
CA GLU A 141 -18.78 -4.62 2.75
C GLU A 141 -18.02 -4.11 1.52
N PRO A 142 -18.20 -4.74 0.35
CA PRO A 142 -17.58 -4.29 -0.90
C PRO A 142 -17.96 -2.85 -1.23
N GLY A 143 -16.96 -2.02 -1.57
CA GLY A 143 -17.16 -0.63 -1.94
C GLY A 143 -15.85 0.13 -2.06
N CYS A 144 -15.92 1.41 -2.42
CA CYS A 144 -14.72 2.25 -2.55
C CYS A 144 -14.01 2.49 -1.20
N SER A 145 -14.75 2.56 -0.09
CA SER A 145 -14.20 2.75 1.27
C SER A 145 -13.11 3.84 1.32
N MET A 146 -12.00 3.59 2.03
CA MET A 146 -10.87 4.52 2.17
C MET A 146 -10.14 4.81 0.86
N CYS A 147 -10.31 4.01 -0.20
CA CYS A 147 -9.74 4.31 -1.53
C CYS A 147 -10.31 5.63 -2.09
N LEU A 148 -11.55 5.97 -1.72
CA LEU A 148 -12.20 7.24 -2.02
C LEU A 148 -12.30 8.19 -0.82
N ALA A 149 -12.44 7.66 0.40
CA ALA A 149 -12.51 8.40 1.66
C ALA A 149 -13.59 9.51 1.69
N MET A 150 -14.68 9.31 0.96
CA MET A 150 -15.91 10.13 1.06
C MET A 150 -16.90 9.59 2.10
N ASN A 151 -16.47 8.60 2.89
CA ASN A 151 -17.24 7.94 3.92
C ASN A 151 -16.54 8.07 5.29
N ALA A 152 -16.94 7.27 6.28
CA ALA A 152 -16.29 7.27 7.58
C ALA A 152 -14.88 6.64 7.56
N ASP A 153 -14.56 5.83 6.54
CA ASP A 153 -13.23 5.23 6.39
C ASP A 153 -12.25 6.27 5.85
N ARG A 154 -11.63 7.02 6.76
CA ARG A 154 -10.64 8.06 6.45
C ARG A 154 -9.47 8.04 7.43
N LEU A 155 -8.38 8.69 7.02
CA LEU A 155 -7.26 9.04 7.87
C LEU A 155 -7.52 10.39 8.56
N GLU A 156 -7.17 10.45 9.83
CA GLU A 156 -7.08 11.70 10.58
C GLU A 156 -5.71 12.37 10.32
N PRO A 157 -5.58 13.69 10.55
CA PRO A 157 -4.33 14.39 10.35
C PRO A 157 -3.15 13.73 11.09
N GLY A 158 -2.08 13.44 10.34
CA GLY A 158 -0.87 12.81 10.85
C GLY A 158 -0.88 11.28 10.87
N GLU A 159 -2.05 10.64 10.75
CA GLU A 159 -2.13 9.17 10.68
C GLU A 159 -1.50 8.63 9.40
N ARG A 160 -0.78 7.52 9.53
CA ARG A 160 -0.10 6.86 8.41
C ARG A 160 -0.75 5.53 8.05
N CYS A 161 -1.00 5.33 6.76
CA CYS A 161 -1.64 4.12 6.23
C CYS A 161 -0.74 3.35 5.27
N ALA A 162 -0.64 2.03 5.47
CA ALA A 162 -0.25 1.08 4.42
C ALA A 162 -1.50 0.70 3.61
N SER A 163 -1.55 1.12 2.35
CA SER A 163 -2.77 1.13 1.54
C SER A 163 -2.57 0.41 0.21
N THR A 164 -3.54 -0.44 -0.16
CA THR A 164 -3.58 -1.08 -1.49
C THR A 164 -4.44 -0.28 -2.49
N SER A 165 -4.60 1.02 -2.23
CA SER A 165 -5.09 1.98 -3.21
C SER A 165 -4.09 2.14 -4.37
N ASN A 166 -4.51 2.84 -5.43
CA ASN A 166 -3.63 3.23 -6.54
C ASN A 166 -3.26 4.73 -6.51
N ARG A 167 -3.67 5.47 -5.47
CA ARG A 167 -3.47 6.92 -5.33
C ARG A 167 -3.17 7.31 -3.90
N ASN A 168 -2.13 8.13 -3.71
CA ASN A 168 -1.65 8.63 -2.43
C ASN A 168 -1.34 10.15 -2.43
N PHE A 169 -1.92 10.91 -3.36
CA PHE A 169 -1.77 12.37 -3.31
C PHE A 169 -2.34 12.96 -2.01
N GLU A 170 -1.83 14.13 -1.64
CA GLU A 170 -2.19 14.80 -0.39
C GLU A 170 -3.72 14.93 -0.24
N GLY A 171 -4.24 14.50 0.91
CA GLY A 171 -5.68 14.55 1.20
C GLY A 171 -6.50 13.40 0.61
N ARG A 172 -5.90 12.50 -0.20
CA ARG A 172 -6.65 11.46 -0.93
C ARG A 172 -7.48 10.55 -0.03
N GLN A 173 -6.89 10.08 1.08
CA GLN A 173 -7.54 9.17 2.02
C GLN A 173 -8.00 9.88 3.31
N GLY A 174 -8.00 11.21 3.32
CA GLY A 174 -8.25 12.05 4.50
C GLY A 174 -7.31 13.24 4.53
N GLN A 175 -7.81 14.41 4.96
CA GLN A 175 -7.02 15.63 5.03
C GLN A 175 -5.86 15.47 6.03
N GLY A 176 -4.63 15.69 5.56
CA GLY A 176 -3.42 15.51 6.38
C GLY A 176 -3.05 14.05 6.67
N GLY A 177 -3.76 13.08 6.09
CA GLY A 177 -3.44 11.66 6.18
C GLY A 177 -2.25 11.28 5.28
N ARG A 178 -1.42 10.37 5.75
CA ARG A 178 -0.16 9.97 5.08
C ARG A 178 -0.28 8.57 4.51
N THR A 179 -0.49 8.47 3.20
CA THR A 179 -0.73 7.19 2.54
C THR A 179 0.53 6.67 1.85
N HIS A 180 0.83 5.40 2.07
CA HIS A 180 1.82 4.64 1.32
C HIS A 180 1.13 3.56 0.49
N LEU A 181 1.39 3.55 -0.81
CA LEU A 181 0.90 2.52 -1.72
C LEU A 181 1.82 1.29 -1.64
N VAL A 182 1.20 0.14 -1.44
CA VAL A 182 1.86 -1.16 -1.29
C VAL A 182 0.98 -2.28 -1.84
N SER A 183 1.57 -3.44 -2.09
CA SER A 183 0.81 -4.65 -2.47
C SER A 183 -0.02 -5.18 -1.29
N PRO A 184 -1.06 -6.02 -1.54
CA PRO A 184 -1.84 -6.67 -0.48
C PRO A 184 -0.98 -7.44 0.53
N SER A 185 -0.01 -8.22 0.06
CA SER A 185 0.88 -8.98 0.95
C SER A 185 1.76 -8.06 1.80
N MET A 186 2.25 -6.95 1.24
CA MET A 186 3.05 -5.96 1.98
C MET A 186 2.20 -5.21 3.02
N ALA A 187 0.98 -4.78 2.67
CA ALA A 187 0.04 -4.18 3.61
C ALA A 187 -0.27 -5.14 4.77
N ALA A 188 -0.48 -6.41 4.47
CA ALA A 188 -0.76 -7.45 5.44
C ALA A 188 0.46 -7.70 6.37
N ALA A 189 1.68 -7.76 5.82
CA ALA A 189 2.91 -7.90 6.59
C ALA A 189 3.15 -6.69 7.51
N ALA A 190 2.94 -5.47 6.99
CA ALA A 190 3.04 -4.25 7.77
C ALA A 190 2.00 -4.19 8.90
N ALA A 191 0.81 -4.75 8.70
CA ALA A 191 -0.21 -4.85 9.76
C ALA A 191 0.26 -5.68 10.95
N ILE A 192 0.99 -6.77 10.69
CA ILE A 192 1.53 -7.66 11.73
C ILE A 192 2.76 -7.06 12.40
N ALA A 193 3.62 -6.37 11.63
CA ALA A 193 4.86 -5.78 12.15
C ALA A 193 4.64 -4.43 12.84
N GLY A 194 3.62 -3.66 12.44
CA GLY A 194 3.39 -2.28 12.88
C GLY A 194 4.23 -1.23 12.15
N HIS A 195 5.02 -1.64 11.16
CA HIS A 195 5.88 -0.81 10.31
C HIS A 195 6.10 -1.51 8.97
N PHE A 196 6.67 -0.84 7.96
CA PHE A 196 7.02 -1.54 6.71
C PHE A 196 8.12 -2.57 6.94
N VAL A 197 8.02 -3.70 6.24
CA VAL A 197 8.93 -4.85 6.36
C VAL A 197 9.07 -5.51 5.02
N ASP A 198 10.19 -6.16 4.76
CA ASP A 198 10.26 -7.03 3.59
C ASP A 198 9.32 -8.24 3.72
N VAL A 199 8.25 -8.20 2.91
CA VAL A 199 7.21 -9.24 2.85
C VAL A 199 7.76 -10.63 2.50
N ARG A 200 8.94 -10.73 1.90
CA ARG A 200 9.59 -12.00 1.59
C ARG A 200 9.99 -12.80 2.84
N ASN A 201 9.95 -12.17 4.01
CA ASN A 201 10.26 -12.79 5.30
C ASN A 201 9.03 -13.40 6.01
N PHE A 202 7.85 -13.44 5.36
CA PHE A 202 6.57 -13.87 5.95
C PHE A 202 6.07 -15.23 5.49
#